data_AF-A0A8B9ANZ7-F1
#
_entry.id   AF-A0A8B9ANZ7-F1
#
_cell.length_a   1.000
_cell.length_b   1.000
_cell.length_c   1.000
_cell.angle_alpha   90.00
_cell.angle_beta   90.00
_cell.angle_gamma   90.00
#
_symmetry.space_group_name_H-M   'P 1'
#
loop_
_entity.id
_entity.type
_entity.pdbx_description
1 polymer ?
#
loop_
_entity_poly.entity_id
_entity_poly.type
_entity_poly.pdbx_seq_one_letter_code
_entity_poly.pdbx_strand_id
1 'polypeptide(L)'
;MLKQLELFTSSHGAILLVAFCSGEIAKQFGLSVAKEMTQVSGRVLARPDLKLRDASGQISKFSIQNNDCQWNLLKNKLLEGQNLQNWGILDFSAQPSHYKQQRLNTGDFIHYIVKRCRNLGMQMNDQPLFVLDSRMAVLWDYDKLLGELNKAIHAAGAQQLQLLFCPMSDRHQGYKLLKLISETQLGLMTQCLLSHNANKMQDQYFANLALKMNGKLGGTNVELSDTLPLVKDSPFMFIGADVNHPSSGNTTSPSIAAVVANLDCPGISRYATRIRAQPHRTERIMELMELGEMCRELVEDYARVNGVKPQKIVYFRDGVSDGQFDMVLNEELRDLVAAIKSDGYSPTITVVVAKKRHRTRLFPKSEREPCTRNGNVPPGTVVDTAIIDPMAFDFYLISHNGILGTSKPTHYYGLQDDHGFMSDELQKLIYNLCFTFARCTKPVSLAPPVYYADLAAYRGRLYYESMLEASSSASSFPAPTSSGQGGFPKLHKKVEKRMFYL
;
A
#
# COMPACT_ATOMS: atom_id res chain seq x y z
N MET A 1 -28.08 -18.24 -0.02
CA MET A 1 -28.75 -17.61 1.14
C MET A 1 -27.76 -17.57 2.30
N LEU A 2 -26.77 -16.68 2.22
CA LEU A 2 -25.69 -16.50 3.22
C LEU A 2 -25.95 -15.16 3.89
N LYS A 3 -26.59 -15.17 5.06
CA LYS A 3 -26.68 -13.98 5.91
C LYS A 3 -25.30 -13.74 6.50
N GLN A 4 -24.74 -12.56 6.23
CA GLN A 4 -23.68 -11.96 7.03
C GLN A 4 -24.10 -12.02 8.49
N LEU A 5 -23.30 -12.70 9.31
CA LEU A 5 -23.38 -12.57 10.76
C LEU A 5 -22.93 -11.16 11.11
N GLU A 6 -23.90 -10.33 11.54
CA GLU A 6 -23.65 -9.17 12.37
C GLU A 6 -22.91 -9.65 13.62
N LEU A 7 -21.61 -9.37 13.68
CA LEU A 7 -20.83 -9.57 14.89
C LEU A 7 -21.21 -8.46 15.87
N PHE A 8 -21.99 -8.86 16.89
CA PHE A 8 -22.36 -8.13 18.09
C PHE A 8 -23.36 -6.97 17.91
N THR A 9 -24.65 -7.32 17.98
CA THR A 9 -25.69 -6.43 18.51
C THR A 9 -25.99 -6.81 19.96
N SER A 10 -26.16 -5.79 20.79
CA SER A 10 -26.55 -5.81 22.21
C SER A 10 -25.47 -6.14 23.24
N SER A 11 -25.21 -5.12 24.07
CA SER A 11 -24.98 -5.23 25.51
C SER A 11 -25.48 -6.56 26.08
N HIS A 12 -24.56 -7.34 26.66
CA HIS A 12 -24.74 -8.69 27.23
C HIS A 12 -24.86 -9.84 26.21
N GLY A 13 -23.73 -10.53 26.00
CA GLY A 13 -23.73 -11.98 25.80
C GLY A 13 -24.10 -12.50 24.42
N ALA A 14 -23.14 -12.52 23.49
CA ALA A 14 -23.16 -13.47 22.38
C ALA A 14 -21.71 -13.86 22.02
N ILE A 15 -21.04 -14.56 22.93
CA ILE A 15 -19.85 -15.33 22.58
C ILE A 15 -20.34 -16.45 21.64
N LEU A 16 -19.91 -16.43 20.38
CA LEU A 16 -19.99 -17.62 19.53
C LEU A 16 -19.00 -18.64 20.11
N LEU A 17 -19.40 -19.29 21.19
CA LEU A 17 -18.74 -20.46 21.75
C LEU A 17 -18.93 -21.54 20.68
N VAL A 18 -17.96 -21.65 19.77
CA VAL A 18 -17.75 -22.93 19.11
C VAL A 18 -17.58 -23.93 20.26
N ALA A 19 -18.49 -24.88 20.35
CA ALA A 19 -18.60 -25.87 21.41
C ALA A 19 -17.37 -26.80 21.43
N PHE A 20 -16.20 -26.28 21.75
CA PHE A 20 -14.93 -27.00 21.71
C PHE A 20 -14.77 -28.00 22.87
N CYS A 21 -15.56 -27.87 23.96
CA CYS A 21 -15.29 -28.63 25.19
C CYS A 21 -16.53 -29.16 25.92
N SER A 22 -17.56 -29.58 25.19
CA SER A 22 -18.59 -30.49 25.74
C SER A 22 -18.40 -31.94 25.29
N GLY A 23 -17.39 -32.24 24.46
CA GLY A 23 -17.08 -33.60 24.02
C GLY A 23 -16.34 -34.41 25.10
N GLU A 24 -16.67 -35.71 25.21
CA GLU A 24 -16.05 -36.64 26.17
C GLU A 24 -14.52 -36.70 26.05
N ILE A 25 -13.98 -36.54 24.84
CA ILE A 25 -12.54 -36.57 24.56
C ILE A 25 -11.79 -35.49 25.35
N ALA A 26 -12.24 -34.23 25.33
CA ALA A 26 -11.54 -33.15 26.06
C ALA A 26 -11.47 -33.43 27.57
N LYS A 27 -12.53 -34.03 28.14
CA LYS A 27 -12.57 -34.42 29.56
C LYS A 27 -11.62 -35.56 29.88
N GLN A 28 -11.49 -36.56 28.99
CA GLN A 28 -10.53 -37.66 29.16
C GLN A 28 -9.08 -37.16 29.24
N PHE A 29 -8.75 -36.11 28.50
CA PHE A 29 -7.42 -35.46 28.56
C PHE A 29 -7.29 -34.41 29.68
N GLY A 30 -8.30 -34.26 30.56
CA GLY A 30 -8.28 -33.28 31.66
C GLY A 30 -8.31 -31.82 31.21
N LEU A 31 -8.72 -31.55 29.97
CA LEU A 31 -8.74 -30.20 29.40
C LEU A 31 -10.01 -29.46 29.82
N SER A 32 -9.84 -28.20 30.22
CA SER A 32 -10.94 -27.27 30.46
C SER A 32 -10.68 -25.96 29.72
N VAL A 33 -11.75 -25.32 29.24
CA VAL A 33 -11.67 -24.04 28.51
C VAL A 33 -12.48 -23.00 29.25
N ALA A 34 -11.84 -21.87 29.55
CA ALA A 34 -12.51 -20.73 30.16
C ALA A 34 -13.59 -20.17 29.22
N LYS A 35 -14.75 -19.80 29.79
CA LYS A 35 -15.87 -19.23 29.03
C LYS A 35 -15.76 -17.72 28.82
N GLU A 36 -14.86 -17.08 29.55
CA GLU A 36 -14.61 -15.64 29.47
C GLU A 36 -13.43 -15.35 28.55
N MET A 37 -13.46 -14.20 27.88
CA MET A 37 -12.32 -13.74 27.10
C MET A 37 -11.14 -13.42 28.03
N THR A 38 -9.93 -13.77 27.59
CA THR A 38 -8.70 -13.39 28.28
C THR A 38 -8.63 -11.86 28.42
N GLN A 39 -8.52 -11.38 29.65
CA GLN A 39 -8.28 -9.97 29.91
C GLN A 39 -6.81 -9.65 29.70
N VAL A 40 -6.53 -8.60 28.94
CA VAL A 40 -5.17 -8.15 28.63
C VAL A 40 -5.04 -6.66 28.93
N SER A 41 -3.83 -6.24 29.30
CA SER A 41 -3.52 -4.82 29.46
C SER A 41 -2.99 -4.27 28.14
N GLY A 42 -3.61 -3.21 27.64
CA GLY A 42 -3.15 -2.48 26.46
C GLY A 42 -2.62 -1.10 26.82
N ARG A 43 -1.67 -0.60 26.04
CA ARG A 43 -1.15 0.78 26.15
C ARG A 43 -1.53 1.54 24.90
N VAL A 44 -1.90 2.82 25.02
CA VAL A 44 -2.20 3.66 23.85
C VAL A 44 -1.01 4.57 23.58
N LEU A 45 -0.32 4.32 22.47
CA LEU A 45 0.81 5.15 22.05
C LEU A 45 0.35 6.56 21.70
N ALA A 46 1.20 7.55 22.00
CA ALA A 46 0.99 8.92 21.56
C ALA A 46 1.08 9.00 20.03
N ARG A 47 0.09 9.65 19.42
CA ARG A 47 0.09 10.00 17.99
C ARG A 47 1.26 10.97 17.69
N PRO A 48 1.91 10.87 16.52
CA PRO A 48 2.97 11.80 16.15
C PRO A 48 2.40 13.16 15.74
N ASP A 49 3.24 14.18 15.83
CA ASP A 49 3.01 15.42 15.11
C ASP A 49 3.47 15.29 13.65
N LEU A 50 2.75 15.96 12.75
CA LEU A 50 2.99 15.92 11.31
C LEU A 50 3.61 17.24 10.82
N LYS A 51 4.25 17.22 9.66
CA LYS A 51 4.67 18.39 8.89
C LYS A 51 3.78 18.53 7.67
N LEU A 52 3.09 19.67 7.59
CA LEU A 52 2.26 20.07 6.45
C LEU A 52 2.60 21.52 6.08
N ARG A 53 2.01 22.04 5.02
CA ARG A 53 2.01 23.48 4.78
C ARG A 53 0.71 24.09 5.30
N ASP A 54 0.78 25.27 5.89
CA ASP A 54 -0.42 26.03 6.24
C ASP A 54 -1.06 26.69 4.99
N ALA A 55 -2.15 27.44 5.19
CA ALA A 55 -2.82 28.15 4.11
C ALA A 55 -1.91 29.19 3.41
N SER A 56 -0.96 29.81 4.15
CA SER A 56 0.04 30.74 3.60
C SER A 56 1.10 30.03 2.77
N GLY A 57 1.21 28.71 2.89
CA GLY A 57 2.19 27.88 2.21
C GLY A 57 3.48 27.69 3.01
N GLN A 58 3.55 28.14 4.26
CA GLN A 58 4.71 27.90 5.13
C GLN A 58 4.64 26.51 5.75
N ILE A 59 5.79 25.85 5.90
CA ILE A 59 5.85 24.55 6.57
C ILE A 59 5.51 24.77 8.04
N SER A 60 4.53 24.02 8.54
CA SER A 60 4.04 24.10 9.91
C SER A 60 3.96 22.72 10.54
N LYS A 61 4.23 22.70 11.84
CA LYS A 61 3.95 21.54 12.69
C LYS A 61 2.44 21.43 12.87
N PHE A 62 1.90 20.25 12.61
CA PHE A 62 0.48 19.96 12.67
C PHE A 62 0.20 18.84 13.69
N SER A 63 -0.49 19.21 14.78
CA SER A 63 -0.92 18.26 15.81
C SER A 63 -2.32 17.75 15.52
N ILE A 64 -2.46 16.43 15.41
CA ILE A 64 -3.73 15.76 15.12
C ILE A 64 -4.65 15.84 16.34
N GLN A 65 -5.77 16.56 16.23
CA GLN A 65 -6.68 16.77 17.37
C GLN A 65 -7.73 15.66 17.55
N ASN A 66 -8.16 15.03 16.45
CA ASN A 66 -9.29 14.09 16.50
C ASN A 66 -8.94 12.75 17.13
N ASN A 67 -9.84 12.18 17.93
CA ASN A 67 -9.63 10.90 18.63
C ASN A 67 -9.51 9.69 17.68
N ASP A 68 -10.07 9.78 16.47
CA ASP A 68 -9.92 8.76 15.44
C ASP A 68 -8.62 8.89 14.63
N CYS A 69 -7.74 9.83 15.04
CA CYS A 69 -6.48 10.15 14.41
C CYS A 69 -6.58 10.61 12.94
N GLN A 70 -7.77 10.96 12.46
CA GLN A 70 -7.95 11.52 11.12
C GLN A 70 -7.64 13.01 11.11
N TRP A 71 -7.04 13.48 10.02
CA TRP A 71 -6.87 14.90 9.74
C TRP A 71 -7.51 15.27 8.39
N ASN A 72 -7.63 16.55 8.12
CA ASN A 72 -8.09 17.05 6.83
C ASN A 72 -7.18 18.16 6.32
N LEU A 73 -7.26 18.40 5.02
CA LEU A 73 -6.49 19.42 4.29
C LEU A 73 -7.39 20.58 3.87
N LEU A 74 -8.38 20.95 4.69
CA LEU A 74 -9.25 22.10 4.39
C LEU A 74 -8.53 23.43 4.60
N LYS A 75 -7.67 23.50 5.63
CA LYS A 75 -6.87 24.69 5.99
C LYS A 75 -5.36 24.49 5.81
N ASN A 76 -4.97 23.33 5.26
CA ASN A 76 -3.58 22.93 5.08
C ASN A 76 -3.35 22.52 3.62
N LYS A 77 -2.10 22.62 3.19
CA LYS A 77 -1.59 22.21 1.90
C LYS A 77 -0.67 21.00 2.05
N LEU A 78 -0.40 20.33 0.94
CA LEU A 78 0.59 19.27 0.87
C LEU A 78 1.98 19.83 1.18
N LEU A 79 2.84 19.02 1.78
CA LEU A 79 4.19 19.45 2.13
C LEU A 79 5.02 19.83 0.90
N GLU A 80 4.94 19.02 -0.15
CA GLU A 80 5.55 19.25 -1.45
C GLU A 80 4.56 18.87 -2.57
N GLY A 81 3.83 19.87 -3.07
CA GLY A 81 2.94 19.73 -4.22
C GLY A 81 3.72 19.79 -5.54
N GLN A 82 3.51 18.80 -6.41
CA GLN A 82 4.19 18.70 -7.69
C GLN A 82 3.55 19.55 -8.79
N ASN A 83 4.34 19.76 -9.84
CA ASN A 83 3.93 20.47 -11.05
C ASN A 83 3.32 19.49 -12.07
N LEU A 84 2.06 19.70 -12.41
CA LEU A 84 1.31 18.99 -13.43
C LEU A 84 0.88 19.93 -14.55
N GLN A 85 1.81 20.18 -15.47
CA GLN A 85 1.64 21.09 -16.59
C GLN A 85 1.10 20.37 -17.82
N ASN A 86 1.60 19.16 -18.08
CA ASN A 86 1.32 18.39 -19.30
C ASN A 86 0.46 17.19 -18.94
N TRP A 87 -0.86 17.37 -18.94
CA TRP A 87 -1.83 16.34 -18.59
C TRP A 87 -2.94 16.25 -19.63
N GLY A 88 -3.57 15.08 -19.75
CA GLY A 88 -4.60 14.83 -20.75
C GLY A 88 -5.72 13.95 -20.21
N ILE A 89 -6.82 13.85 -20.95
CA ILE A 89 -7.95 12.98 -20.64
C ILE A 89 -8.20 12.05 -21.82
N LEU A 90 -8.22 10.74 -21.56
CA LEU A 90 -8.73 9.72 -22.47
C LEU A 90 -10.00 9.11 -21.84
N ASP A 91 -11.16 9.60 -22.25
CA ASP A 91 -12.45 9.30 -21.64
C ASP A 91 -13.09 8.04 -22.21
N PHE A 92 -12.91 6.90 -21.53
CA PHE A 92 -13.58 5.65 -21.89
C PHE A 92 -15.07 5.63 -21.52
N SER A 93 -15.54 6.60 -20.73
CA SER A 93 -16.94 6.79 -20.40
C SER A 93 -17.71 7.63 -21.43
N ALA A 94 -17.03 8.15 -22.47
CA ALA A 94 -17.63 9.03 -23.46
C ALA A 94 -18.79 8.40 -24.25
N GLN A 95 -18.81 7.06 -24.36
CA GLN A 95 -19.90 6.30 -24.98
C GLN A 95 -20.48 5.27 -24.00
N PRO A 96 -21.43 5.68 -23.12
CA PRO A 96 -22.13 4.76 -22.23
C PRO A 96 -22.84 3.64 -22.99
N SER A 97 -22.66 2.38 -22.55
CA SER A 97 -23.32 1.23 -23.19
C SER A 97 -24.72 0.94 -22.64
N HIS A 98 -25.09 1.53 -21.50
CA HIS A 98 -26.40 1.36 -20.88
C HIS A 98 -26.78 2.53 -19.95
N TYR A 99 -28.06 2.67 -19.63
CA TYR A 99 -28.62 3.83 -18.90
C TYR A 99 -28.01 4.12 -17.51
N LYS A 100 -27.40 3.14 -16.84
CA LYS A 100 -26.71 3.34 -15.54
C LYS A 100 -25.32 3.96 -15.68
N GLN A 101 -24.73 3.90 -16.88
CA GLN A 101 -23.42 4.48 -17.14
C GLN A 101 -23.56 5.95 -17.46
N GLN A 102 -22.65 6.74 -16.92
CA GLN A 102 -22.62 8.18 -17.13
C GLN A 102 -21.28 8.54 -17.77
N ARG A 103 -21.33 9.40 -18.78
CA ARG A 103 -20.14 10.08 -19.29
C ARG A 103 -19.60 11.01 -18.21
N LEU A 104 -18.28 11.21 -18.17
CA LEU A 104 -17.66 12.22 -17.33
C LEU A 104 -18.17 13.61 -17.74
N ASN A 105 -18.60 14.43 -16.79
CA ASN A 105 -18.79 15.85 -17.05
C ASN A 105 -17.42 16.52 -17.12
N THR A 106 -16.83 16.60 -18.32
CA THR A 106 -15.43 16.97 -18.53
C THR A 106 -15.08 18.38 -18.03
N GLY A 107 -15.84 19.41 -18.43
CA GLY A 107 -15.49 20.80 -18.05
C GLY A 107 -15.55 21.01 -16.54
N ASP A 108 -16.54 20.37 -15.94
CA ASP A 108 -16.84 20.39 -14.52
C ASP A 108 -15.75 19.62 -13.75
N PHE A 109 -15.38 18.42 -14.21
CA PHE A 109 -14.23 17.67 -13.68
C PHE A 109 -12.93 18.47 -13.73
N ILE A 110 -12.59 19.07 -14.88
CA ILE A 110 -11.41 19.92 -15.07
C ILE A 110 -11.40 21.05 -14.04
N HIS A 111 -12.51 21.78 -13.92
CA HIS A 111 -12.64 22.88 -12.96
C HIS A 111 -12.34 22.41 -11.53
N TYR A 112 -13.00 21.35 -11.07
CA TYR A 112 -12.88 20.90 -9.68
C TYR A 112 -11.50 20.28 -9.38
N ILE A 113 -10.93 19.47 -10.27
CA ILE A 113 -9.62 18.86 -10.02
C ILE A 113 -8.50 19.91 -10.02
N VAL A 114 -8.50 20.84 -10.98
CA VAL A 114 -7.50 21.92 -11.04
C VAL A 114 -7.60 22.79 -9.79
N LYS A 115 -8.81 23.24 -9.44
CA LYS A 115 -9.06 24.04 -8.23
C LYS A 115 -8.57 23.33 -6.98
N ARG A 116 -8.91 22.04 -6.83
CA ARG A 116 -8.50 21.27 -5.65
C ARG A 116 -7.00 21.04 -5.59
N CYS A 117 -6.35 20.69 -6.70
CA CYS A 117 -4.89 20.55 -6.76
C CYS A 117 -4.17 21.85 -6.38
N ARG A 118 -4.61 23.01 -6.91
CA ARG A 118 -4.05 24.32 -6.57
C ARG A 118 -4.28 24.71 -5.11
N ASN A 119 -5.48 24.46 -4.58
CA ASN A 119 -5.77 24.69 -3.16
C ASN A 119 -4.89 23.85 -2.24
N LEU A 120 -4.49 22.65 -2.69
CA LEU A 120 -3.58 21.75 -1.99
C LEU A 120 -2.09 22.10 -2.19
N GLY A 121 -1.76 23.11 -2.99
CA GLY A 121 -0.38 23.55 -3.24
C GLY A 121 0.32 22.87 -4.40
N MET A 122 -0.39 22.10 -5.22
CA MET A 122 0.14 21.61 -6.50
C MET A 122 0.02 22.70 -7.58
N GLN A 123 0.96 22.73 -8.53
CA GLN A 123 0.85 23.64 -9.68
C GLN A 123 0.27 22.86 -10.85
N MET A 124 -0.98 23.14 -11.23
CA MET A 124 -1.67 22.45 -12.31
C MET A 124 -2.14 23.43 -13.38
N ASN A 125 -1.91 23.12 -14.65
CA ASN A 125 -2.42 23.90 -15.78
C ASN A 125 -3.96 23.86 -15.83
N ASP A 126 -4.58 24.99 -16.19
CA ASP A 126 -6.05 25.13 -16.21
C ASP A 126 -6.73 24.23 -17.23
N GLN A 127 -6.07 23.99 -18.36
CA GLN A 127 -6.57 23.15 -19.43
C GLN A 127 -5.66 21.94 -19.64
N PRO A 128 -6.25 20.76 -19.94
CA PRO A 128 -5.46 19.63 -20.42
C PRO A 128 -4.89 19.92 -21.81
N LEU A 129 -3.83 19.21 -22.18
CA LEU A 129 -3.30 19.24 -23.55
C LEU A 129 -4.31 18.74 -24.58
N PHE A 130 -5.14 17.78 -24.18
CA PHE A 130 -6.20 17.21 -25.01
C PHE A 130 -7.27 16.54 -24.16
N VAL A 131 -8.44 16.38 -24.77
CA VAL A 131 -9.50 15.47 -24.33
C VAL A 131 -9.85 14.59 -25.52
N LEU A 132 -9.64 13.29 -25.37
CA LEU A 132 -9.97 12.28 -26.39
C LEU A 132 -11.10 11.39 -25.89
N ASP A 133 -12.10 11.21 -26.73
CA ASP A 133 -13.22 10.31 -26.45
C ASP A 133 -12.86 8.88 -26.88
N SER A 134 -13.19 7.92 -26.01
CA SER A 134 -13.08 6.49 -26.31
C SER A 134 -14.29 5.75 -25.73
N ARG A 135 -14.25 4.42 -25.73
CA ARG A 135 -15.33 3.59 -25.23
C ARG A 135 -14.78 2.41 -24.44
N MET A 136 -15.52 1.98 -23.42
CA MET A 136 -15.14 0.86 -22.54
C MET A 136 -14.75 -0.41 -23.29
N ALA A 137 -15.39 -0.71 -24.43
CA ALA A 137 -15.11 -1.89 -25.23
C ALA A 137 -13.65 -1.98 -25.74
N VAL A 138 -12.95 -0.84 -25.87
CA VAL A 138 -11.53 -0.81 -26.26
C VAL A 138 -10.65 -1.45 -25.19
N LEU A 139 -11.03 -1.39 -23.91
CA LEU A 139 -10.23 -1.91 -22.80
C LEU A 139 -10.06 -3.44 -22.83
N TRP A 140 -10.87 -4.17 -23.61
CA TRP A 140 -10.78 -5.62 -23.78
C TRP A 140 -9.78 -6.06 -24.84
N ASP A 141 -9.37 -5.15 -25.72
CA ASP A 141 -8.62 -5.48 -26.93
C ASP A 141 -7.26 -4.79 -26.86
N TYR A 142 -6.20 -5.59 -26.92
CA TYR A 142 -4.84 -5.11 -26.78
C TYR A 142 -4.46 -4.09 -27.85
N ASP A 143 -4.67 -4.40 -29.13
CA ASP A 143 -4.26 -3.55 -30.24
C ASP A 143 -5.06 -2.24 -30.26
N LYS A 144 -6.37 -2.33 -29.98
CA LYS A 144 -7.21 -1.12 -29.89
C LYS A 144 -6.79 -0.25 -28.71
N LEU A 145 -6.56 -0.82 -27.54
CA LEU A 145 -6.16 -0.06 -26.35
C LEU A 145 -4.77 0.56 -26.52
N LEU A 146 -3.81 -0.20 -27.05
CA LEU A 146 -2.49 0.30 -27.39
C LEU A 146 -2.59 1.45 -28.39
N GLY A 147 -3.46 1.33 -29.40
CA GLY A 147 -3.75 2.39 -30.36
C GLY A 147 -4.27 3.68 -29.69
N GLU A 148 -5.26 3.58 -28.79
CA GLU A 148 -5.80 4.75 -28.07
C GLU A 148 -4.77 5.39 -27.13
N LEU A 149 -3.96 4.60 -26.43
CA LEU A 149 -2.89 5.11 -25.57
C LEU A 149 -1.79 5.81 -26.38
N ASN A 150 -1.42 5.27 -27.54
CA ASN A 150 -0.48 5.92 -28.45
C ASN A 150 -1.06 7.22 -29.03
N LYS A 151 -2.34 7.27 -29.41
CA LYS A 151 -3.00 8.52 -29.81
C LYS A 151 -2.89 9.59 -28.72
N ALA A 152 -3.11 9.23 -27.46
CA ALA A 152 -2.95 10.14 -26.33
C ALA A 152 -1.50 10.64 -26.17
N ILE A 153 -0.49 9.77 -26.33
CA ILE A 153 0.92 10.17 -26.30
C ILE A 153 1.26 11.10 -27.46
N HIS A 154 0.79 10.79 -28.68
CA HIS A 154 1.00 11.63 -29.85
C HIS A 154 0.32 13.00 -29.74
N ALA A 155 -0.88 13.06 -29.15
CA ALA A 155 -1.60 14.30 -28.90
C ALA A 155 -0.85 15.24 -27.94
N ALA A 156 -0.06 14.71 -27.00
CA ALA A 156 0.83 15.54 -26.18
C ALA A 156 2.06 16.08 -26.94
N GLY A 157 2.45 15.41 -28.04
CA GLY A 157 3.58 15.81 -28.88
C GLY A 157 4.87 16.05 -28.10
N ALA A 158 5.55 17.15 -28.42
CA ALA A 158 6.83 17.53 -27.82
C ALA A 158 6.75 17.90 -26.32
N GLN A 159 5.56 18.20 -25.81
CA GLN A 159 5.39 18.64 -24.41
C GLN A 159 5.60 17.49 -23.41
N GLN A 160 5.53 16.23 -23.85
CA GLN A 160 5.64 15.01 -23.02
C GLN A 160 4.59 14.92 -21.90
N LEU A 161 3.71 13.93 -22.01
CA LEU A 161 2.61 13.71 -21.07
C LEU A 161 3.11 13.25 -19.69
N GLN A 162 2.77 14.00 -18.63
CA GLN A 162 3.10 13.66 -17.24
C GLN A 162 2.06 12.75 -16.59
N LEU A 163 0.78 12.94 -16.89
CA LEU A 163 -0.33 12.14 -16.36
C LEU A 163 -1.48 12.07 -17.37
N LEU A 164 -2.01 10.87 -17.58
CA LEU A 164 -3.26 10.65 -18.32
C LEU A 164 -4.38 10.28 -17.36
N PHE A 165 -5.45 11.08 -17.34
CA PHE A 165 -6.71 10.65 -16.72
C PHE A 165 -7.43 9.68 -17.63
N CYS A 166 -7.90 8.58 -17.04
CA CYS A 166 -8.65 7.54 -17.76
C CYS A 166 -10.01 7.33 -17.09
N PRO A 167 -10.99 8.23 -17.30
CA PRO A 167 -12.35 8.03 -16.80
C PRO A 167 -12.98 6.78 -17.41
N MET A 168 -13.68 6.02 -16.57
CA MET A 168 -14.39 4.80 -16.92
C MET A 168 -15.82 4.89 -16.39
N SER A 169 -16.78 4.41 -17.16
CA SER A 169 -18.18 4.49 -16.76
C SER A 169 -18.51 3.49 -15.64
N ASP A 170 -17.81 2.36 -15.61
CA ASP A 170 -17.93 1.29 -14.61
C ASP A 170 -16.57 0.63 -14.30
N ARG A 171 -16.54 -0.20 -13.24
CA ARG A 171 -15.41 -1.10 -13.01
C ARG A 171 -15.32 -2.10 -14.15
N HIS A 172 -14.12 -2.30 -14.68
CA HIS A 172 -13.93 -3.08 -15.90
C HIS A 172 -12.66 -3.93 -15.79
N GLN A 173 -12.73 -5.18 -16.24
CA GLN A 173 -11.59 -6.10 -16.18
C GLN A 173 -10.40 -5.58 -16.99
N GLY A 174 -10.64 -4.98 -18.15
CA GLY A 174 -9.62 -4.32 -18.97
C GLY A 174 -8.84 -3.17 -18.30
N TYR A 175 -9.17 -2.78 -17.06
CA TYR A 175 -8.30 -1.95 -16.23
C TYR A 175 -6.89 -2.54 -16.11
N LYS A 176 -6.76 -3.87 -15.97
CA LYS A 176 -5.45 -4.53 -15.86
C LYS A 176 -4.62 -4.41 -17.12
N LEU A 177 -5.26 -4.49 -18.29
CA LEU A 177 -4.62 -4.33 -19.60
C LEU A 177 -4.13 -2.89 -19.79
N LEU A 178 -4.95 -1.90 -19.42
CA LEU A 178 -4.54 -0.49 -19.43
C LEU A 178 -3.31 -0.27 -18.57
N LYS A 179 -3.29 -0.85 -17.36
CA LYS A 179 -2.15 -0.73 -16.45
C LYS A 179 -0.91 -1.42 -16.98
N LEU A 180 -1.03 -2.64 -17.49
CA LEU A 180 0.07 -3.37 -18.12
C LEU A 180 0.72 -2.54 -19.23
N ILE A 181 -0.04 -2.13 -20.24
CA ILE A 181 0.48 -1.40 -21.40
C ILE A 181 1.12 -0.08 -20.95
N SER A 182 0.40 0.69 -20.12
CA SER A 182 0.86 2.02 -19.70
C SER A 182 2.16 1.94 -18.90
N GLU A 183 2.27 1.02 -17.94
CA GLU A 183 3.32 1.04 -16.93
C GLU A 183 4.56 0.22 -17.32
N THR A 184 4.44 -0.74 -18.24
CA THR A 184 5.54 -1.61 -18.67
C THR A 184 6.04 -1.30 -20.09
N GLN A 185 5.15 -0.91 -21.01
CA GLN A 185 5.53 -0.67 -22.41
C GLN A 185 5.69 0.81 -22.74
N LEU A 186 4.73 1.66 -22.36
CA LEU A 186 4.69 3.06 -22.78
C LEU A 186 5.34 4.03 -21.78
N GLY A 187 5.54 3.60 -20.53
CA GLY A 187 6.06 4.47 -19.47
C GLY A 187 5.13 5.63 -19.11
N LEU A 188 3.83 5.41 -19.25
CA LEU A 188 2.78 6.39 -19.05
C LEU A 188 2.17 6.28 -17.65
N MET A 189 2.21 7.37 -16.90
CA MET A 189 1.52 7.46 -15.62
C MET A 189 0.03 7.70 -15.84
N THR A 190 -0.82 6.83 -15.31
CA THR A 190 -2.28 6.91 -15.49
C THR A 190 -3.03 7.04 -14.17
N GLN A 191 -4.09 7.84 -14.18
CA GLN A 191 -5.05 7.98 -13.09
C GLN A 191 -6.46 7.61 -13.58
N CYS A 192 -6.87 6.37 -13.36
CA CYS A 192 -8.22 5.92 -13.66
C CYS A 192 -9.21 6.41 -12.59
N LEU A 193 -10.44 6.69 -13.02
CA LEU A 193 -11.53 7.10 -12.14
C LEU A 193 -12.88 6.61 -12.67
N LEU A 194 -13.84 6.44 -11.77
CA LEU A 194 -15.23 6.18 -12.15
C LEU A 194 -15.96 7.51 -12.36
N SER A 195 -16.48 7.72 -13.56
CA SER A 195 -17.14 8.98 -13.96
C SER A 195 -18.28 9.37 -13.01
N HIS A 196 -19.13 8.41 -12.61
CA HIS A 196 -20.25 8.66 -11.70
C HIS A 196 -19.81 9.14 -10.30
N ASN A 197 -18.57 8.89 -9.87
CA ASN A 197 -18.06 9.43 -8.60
C ASN A 197 -17.48 10.82 -8.78
N ALA A 198 -16.79 11.08 -9.89
CA ALA A 198 -16.31 12.42 -10.23
C ALA A 198 -17.48 13.39 -10.46
N ASN A 199 -18.53 12.96 -11.15
CA ASN A 199 -19.72 13.77 -11.44
C ASN A 199 -20.50 14.20 -10.19
N LYS A 200 -20.28 13.58 -9.02
CA LYS A 200 -20.90 14.00 -7.74
C LYS A 200 -20.30 15.28 -7.16
N MET A 201 -19.17 15.74 -7.70
CA MET A 201 -18.48 16.96 -7.29
C MET A 201 -18.15 17.08 -5.80
N GLN A 202 -17.82 15.96 -5.16
CA GLN A 202 -17.47 15.97 -3.73
C GLN A 202 -16.01 16.42 -3.52
N ASP A 203 -15.80 17.46 -2.73
CA ASP A 203 -14.45 17.99 -2.43
C ASP A 203 -13.50 16.91 -1.90
N GLN A 204 -13.98 16.05 -0.99
CA GLN A 204 -13.21 14.94 -0.44
C GLN A 204 -12.75 13.94 -1.51
N TYR A 205 -13.54 13.72 -2.56
CA TYR A 205 -13.18 12.85 -3.67
C TYR A 205 -11.97 13.42 -4.43
N PHE A 206 -12.02 14.70 -4.80
CA PHE A 206 -10.92 15.37 -5.50
C PHE A 206 -9.69 15.54 -4.62
N ALA A 207 -9.86 15.75 -3.32
CA ALA A 207 -8.74 15.77 -2.38
C ALA A 207 -8.00 14.43 -2.37
N ASN A 208 -8.73 13.31 -2.26
CA ASN A 208 -8.14 11.98 -2.31
C ASN A 208 -7.52 11.65 -3.68
N LEU A 209 -8.11 12.15 -4.77
CA LEU A 209 -7.55 12.00 -6.11
C LEU A 209 -6.22 12.76 -6.24
N ALA A 210 -6.17 14.01 -5.78
CA ALA A 210 -4.99 14.85 -5.77
C ALA A 210 -3.86 14.24 -4.92
N LEU A 211 -4.17 13.63 -3.76
CA LEU A 211 -3.19 12.91 -2.93
C LEU A 211 -2.47 11.80 -3.72
N LYS A 212 -3.24 10.99 -4.46
CA LYS A 212 -2.69 9.92 -5.31
C LYS A 212 -1.87 10.49 -6.46
N MET A 213 -2.35 11.55 -7.11
CA MET A 213 -1.64 12.20 -8.21
C MET A 213 -0.30 12.78 -7.75
N ASN A 214 -0.29 13.49 -6.62
CA ASN A 214 0.94 14.08 -6.08
C ASN A 214 1.99 12.99 -5.79
N GLY A 215 1.60 11.90 -5.13
CA GLY A 215 2.51 10.76 -4.87
C GLY A 215 3.03 10.09 -6.16
N LYS A 216 2.18 9.94 -7.18
CA LYS A 216 2.59 9.41 -8.50
C LYS A 216 3.61 10.29 -9.21
N LEU A 217 3.48 11.61 -9.06
CA LEU A 217 4.40 12.60 -9.62
C LEU A 217 5.67 12.78 -8.76
N GLY A 218 5.75 12.10 -7.61
CA GLY A 218 6.89 12.13 -6.69
C GLY A 218 6.87 13.26 -5.67
N GLY A 219 5.71 13.84 -5.41
CA GLY A 219 5.50 14.80 -4.34
C GLY A 219 5.30 14.16 -2.98
N THR A 220 5.36 14.99 -1.96
CA THR A 220 5.22 14.60 -0.56
C THR A 220 3.96 15.20 0.01
N ASN A 221 3.01 14.35 0.40
CA ASN A 221 1.73 14.82 0.95
C ASN A 221 1.89 15.30 2.39
N VAL A 222 2.63 14.54 3.20
CA VAL A 222 2.84 14.76 4.62
C VAL A 222 4.16 14.13 5.05
N GLU A 223 4.81 14.67 6.06
CA GLU A 223 5.93 14.02 6.76
C GLU A 223 5.70 14.01 8.27
N LEU A 224 6.53 13.27 8.99
CA LEU A 224 6.55 13.30 10.44
C LEU A 224 7.33 14.53 10.91
N SER A 225 6.77 15.24 11.89
CA SER A 225 7.51 16.25 12.63
C SER A 225 8.41 15.62 13.68
N ASP A 226 7.96 14.52 14.28
CA ASP A 226 8.68 13.79 15.31
C ASP A 226 9.88 13.05 14.73
N THR A 227 10.99 13.05 15.46
CA THR A 227 12.15 12.21 15.14
C THR A 227 11.78 10.74 15.32
N LEU A 228 12.03 9.91 14.30
CA LEU A 228 11.86 8.46 14.50
C LEU A 228 13.00 7.93 15.38
N PRO A 229 12.76 6.93 16.24
CA PRO A 229 13.78 6.31 17.08
C PRO A 229 15.04 5.84 16.33
N LEU A 230 14.93 5.55 15.03
CA LEU A 230 16.00 5.07 14.14
C LEU A 230 17.01 6.17 13.67
N VAL A 231 16.58 7.45 13.62
CA VAL A 231 17.15 8.49 12.72
C VAL A 231 18.31 9.28 13.32
N LYS A 232 18.67 9.05 14.58
CA LYS A 232 19.43 10.06 15.31
C LYS A 232 20.79 10.45 14.68
N ASP A 233 21.47 9.54 13.98
CA ASP A 233 22.85 9.81 13.53
C ASP A 233 23.25 9.21 12.17
N SER A 234 22.31 8.64 11.38
CA SER A 234 22.69 7.86 10.19
C SER A 234 21.62 7.85 9.09
N PRO A 235 22.00 7.85 7.79
CA PRO A 235 21.09 7.58 6.69
C PRO A 235 20.41 6.23 6.86
N PHE A 236 19.09 6.18 6.70
CA PHE A 236 18.30 4.97 6.91
C PHE A 236 17.37 4.68 5.73
N MET A 237 16.95 3.42 5.62
CA MET A 237 16.00 2.94 4.63
C MET A 237 15.00 1.95 5.26
N PHE A 238 13.73 2.12 4.94
CA PHE A 238 12.66 1.17 5.15
C PHE A 238 12.45 0.38 3.87
N ILE A 239 12.56 -0.94 3.96
CA ILE A 239 12.24 -1.87 2.88
C ILE A 239 10.95 -2.58 3.27
N GLY A 240 10.00 -2.71 2.34
CA GLY A 240 8.80 -3.54 2.50
C GLY A 240 8.75 -4.62 1.43
N ALA A 241 8.39 -5.85 1.82
CA ALA A 241 8.24 -6.98 0.92
C ALA A 241 6.93 -7.74 1.16
N ASP A 242 6.24 -8.06 0.07
CA ASP A 242 5.04 -8.89 0.07
C ASP A 242 5.04 -9.85 -1.12
N VAL A 243 4.35 -10.97 -0.95
CA VAL A 243 4.15 -11.98 -2.00
C VAL A 243 2.65 -12.20 -2.19
N ASN A 244 2.19 -11.92 -3.41
CA ASN A 244 0.81 -12.17 -3.80
C ASN A 244 0.67 -13.58 -4.39
N HIS A 245 -0.04 -14.47 -3.70
CA HIS A 245 -0.38 -15.80 -4.20
C HIS A 245 -1.66 -15.80 -5.05
N PRO A 246 -1.75 -16.71 -6.04
CA PRO A 246 -2.99 -16.92 -6.77
C PRO A 246 -4.07 -17.52 -5.86
N SER A 247 -5.34 -17.41 -6.29
CA SER A 247 -6.49 -17.94 -5.55
C SER A 247 -6.37 -19.43 -5.23
N SER A 248 -7.02 -19.88 -4.14
CA SER A 248 -6.89 -21.23 -3.58
C SER A 248 -7.27 -22.40 -4.50
N GLY A 249 -7.95 -22.16 -5.62
CA GLY A 249 -8.24 -23.16 -6.66
C GLY A 249 -7.30 -23.14 -7.87
N ASN A 250 -6.42 -22.14 -7.96
CA ASN A 250 -5.41 -22.05 -9.02
C ASN A 250 -4.14 -22.77 -8.56
N THR A 251 -3.64 -23.68 -9.39
CA THR A 251 -2.47 -24.54 -9.14
C THR A 251 -1.26 -24.23 -10.03
N THR A 252 -1.40 -23.31 -10.98
CA THR A 252 -0.43 -23.12 -12.07
C THR A 252 0.17 -21.72 -12.11
N SER A 253 -0.55 -20.69 -11.65
CA SER A 253 -0.07 -19.31 -11.74
C SER A 253 1.09 -19.02 -10.77
N PRO A 254 2.12 -18.27 -11.17
CA PRO A 254 3.24 -17.90 -10.31
C PRO A 254 2.76 -17.08 -9.12
N SER A 255 3.57 -17.03 -8.07
CA SER A 255 3.43 -16.01 -7.01
C SER A 255 4.12 -14.73 -7.49
N ILE A 256 3.65 -13.56 -7.05
CA ILE A 256 4.24 -12.28 -7.46
C ILE A 256 4.84 -11.61 -6.24
N ALA A 257 6.16 -11.47 -6.21
CA ALA A 257 6.86 -10.73 -5.17
C ALA A 257 6.99 -9.26 -5.55
N ALA A 258 6.84 -8.38 -4.58
CA ALA A 258 7.17 -6.98 -4.71
C ALA A 258 7.98 -6.49 -3.52
N VAL A 259 9.03 -5.73 -3.82
CA VAL A 259 9.88 -5.06 -2.83
C VAL A 259 9.83 -3.58 -3.08
N VAL A 260 9.60 -2.80 -2.03
CA VAL A 260 9.56 -1.34 -2.06
C VAL A 260 10.56 -0.77 -1.07
N ALA A 261 11.13 0.38 -1.38
CA ALA A 261 11.98 1.09 -0.43
C ALA A 261 11.80 2.60 -0.56
N ASN A 262 11.87 3.34 0.57
CA ASN A 262 11.88 4.79 0.50
C ASN A 262 13.16 5.28 -0.17
N LEU A 263 13.05 6.35 -0.97
CA LEU A 263 14.15 6.98 -1.68
C LEU A 263 14.59 8.28 -1.04
N ASP A 264 13.66 9.04 -0.47
CA ASP A 264 13.97 10.21 0.33
C ASP A 264 14.52 9.79 1.69
N CYS A 265 15.49 10.55 2.19
CA CYS A 265 15.98 10.53 3.55
C CYS A 265 16.44 11.97 3.89
N PRO A 266 16.06 12.55 5.04
CA PRO A 266 15.31 11.95 6.16
C PRO A 266 13.79 11.84 5.92
N GLY A 267 13.26 12.30 4.77
CA GLY A 267 11.88 12.05 4.37
C GLY A 267 11.58 10.54 4.23
N ILE A 268 10.31 10.15 4.22
CA ILE A 268 9.90 8.72 4.11
C ILE A 268 8.63 8.57 3.27
N SER A 269 8.48 9.43 2.26
CA SER A 269 7.23 9.64 1.55
C SER A 269 7.27 9.11 0.11
N ARG A 270 8.46 8.92 -0.47
CA ARG A 270 8.64 8.51 -1.87
C ARG A 270 9.26 7.12 -1.91
N TYR A 271 8.58 6.17 -2.54
CA TYR A 271 9.04 4.79 -2.65
C TYR A 271 9.37 4.40 -4.10
N ALA A 272 10.48 3.69 -4.29
CA ALA A 272 10.75 2.91 -5.48
C ALA A 272 10.27 1.48 -5.30
N THR A 273 10.12 0.75 -6.41
CA THR A 273 9.53 -0.59 -6.39
C THR A 273 10.17 -1.51 -7.40
N ARG A 274 10.31 -2.78 -7.02
CA ARG A 274 10.66 -3.90 -7.88
C ARG A 274 9.61 -4.98 -7.75
N ILE A 275 9.31 -5.62 -8.87
CA ILE A 275 8.34 -6.71 -8.95
C ILE A 275 8.99 -7.85 -9.74
N ARG A 276 8.84 -9.08 -9.25
CA ARG A 276 9.28 -10.30 -9.90
C ARG A 276 8.19 -11.37 -9.79
N ALA A 277 8.16 -12.28 -10.77
CA ALA A 277 7.32 -13.47 -10.69
C ALA A 277 8.18 -14.63 -10.23
N GLN A 278 7.65 -15.44 -9.33
CA GLN A 278 8.32 -16.62 -8.80
C GLN A 278 7.41 -17.85 -8.91
N PRO A 279 7.93 -19.07 -8.71
CA PRO A 279 7.13 -20.29 -8.84
C PRO A 279 5.80 -20.30 -8.04
N HIS A 280 4.91 -21.23 -8.40
CA HIS A 280 3.57 -21.33 -7.82
C HIS A 280 3.60 -21.51 -6.28
N ARG A 281 2.68 -20.84 -5.56
CA ARG A 281 2.46 -20.95 -4.09
C ARG A 281 3.71 -21.01 -3.23
N THR A 282 4.63 -20.15 -3.62
CA THR A 282 5.95 -20.13 -3.07
C THR A 282 6.01 -18.87 -2.24
N GLU A 283 5.75 -18.96 -0.95
CA GLU A 283 5.77 -17.83 0.00
C GLU A 283 7.19 -17.25 0.13
N ARG A 284 8.20 -18.09 -0.12
CA ARG A 284 9.60 -17.69 -0.23
C ARG A 284 9.81 -16.89 -1.52
N ILE A 285 10.56 -15.79 -1.47
CA ILE A 285 11.03 -15.12 -2.69
C ILE A 285 12.16 -15.97 -3.29
N MET A 286 11.80 -16.85 -4.23
CA MET A 286 12.35 -18.21 -4.26
C MET A 286 13.63 -18.45 -5.02
N GLU A 287 14.04 -17.51 -5.85
CA GLU A 287 15.37 -17.58 -6.42
C GLU A 287 16.23 -16.70 -5.54
N LEU A 288 17.19 -17.32 -4.83
CA LEU A 288 18.07 -16.68 -3.85
C LEU A 288 18.76 -15.40 -4.38
N MET A 289 18.77 -15.19 -5.70
CA MET A 289 19.29 -14.00 -6.35
C MET A 289 18.28 -12.85 -6.47
N GLU A 290 16.96 -13.09 -6.57
CA GLU A 290 16.00 -12.05 -6.94
C GLU A 290 15.66 -11.08 -5.80
N LEU A 291 15.46 -11.54 -4.56
CA LEU A 291 15.24 -10.63 -3.42
C LEU A 291 16.47 -9.77 -3.17
N GLY A 292 17.63 -10.41 -3.09
CA GLY A 292 18.92 -9.73 -2.92
C GLY A 292 19.16 -8.69 -4.01
N GLU A 293 18.93 -9.04 -5.28
CA GLU A 293 19.05 -8.11 -6.41
C GLU A 293 18.06 -6.97 -6.35
N MET A 294 16.78 -7.24 -6.05
CA MET A 294 15.77 -6.17 -5.89
C MET A 294 16.18 -5.18 -4.79
N CYS A 295 16.66 -5.69 -3.64
CA CYS A 295 17.17 -4.87 -2.55
C CYS A 295 18.42 -4.09 -2.95
N ARG A 296 19.38 -4.72 -3.65
CA ARG A 296 20.59 -4.06 -4.18
C ARG A 296 20.23 -2.93 -5.14
N GLU A 297 19.35 -3.17 -6.10
CA GLU A 297 18.87 -2.15 -7.04
C GLU A 297 18.23 -0.95 -6.31
N LEU A 298 17.43 -1.21 -5.26
CA LEU A 298 16.80 -0.18 -4.43
C LEU A 298 17.82 0.60 -3.58
N VAL A 299 18.82 -0.07 -3.01
CA VAL A 299 19.94 0.56 -2.29
C VAL A 299 20.74 1.47 -3.22
N GLU A 300 20.96 1.06 -4.46
CA GLU A 300 21.63 1.89 -5.48
C GLU A 300 20.77 3.08 -5.91
N ASP A 301 19.45 2.90 -6.04
CA ASP A 301 18.53 4.01 -6.29
C ASP A 301 18.55 5.05 -5.17
N TYR A 302 18.54 4.60 -3.93
CA TYR A 302 18.68 5.47 -2.77
C TYR A 302 20.03 6.18 -2.77
N ALA A 303 21.14 5.48 -3.04
CA ALA A 303 22.46 6.08 -3.06
C ALA A 303 22.58 7.16 -4.15
N ARG A 304 21.94 6.96 -5.30
CA ARG A 304 21.87 7.98 -6.36
C ARG A 304 21.08 9.22 -5.94
N VAL A 305 20.04 9.06 -5.12
CA VAL A 305 19.20 10.18 -4.66
C VAL A 305 19.83 10.93 -3.49
N ASN A 306 20.45 10.21 -2.54
CA ASN A 306 20.95 10.79 -1.28
C ASN A 306 22.47 11.02 -1.28
N GLY A 307 23.19 10.58 -2.32
CA GLY A 307 24.66 10.65 -2.40
C GLY A 307 25.39 9.66 -1.48
N VAL A 308 24.66 8.88 -0.67
CA VAL A 308 25.21 7.92 0.30
C VAL A 308 24.31 6.69 0.37
N LYS A 309 24.90 5.50 0.59
CA LYS A 309 24.14 4.27 0.86
C LYS A 309 23.52 4.33 2.28
N PRO A 310 22.36 3.70 2.52
CA PRO A 310 21.75 3.68 3.85
C PRO A 310 22.64 2.89 4.82
N GLN A 311 22.91 3.41 6.01
CA GLN A 311 23.68 2.70 7.03
C GLN A 311 22.79 1.80 7.90
N LYS A 312 21.50 2.14 8.00
CA LYS A 312 20.49 1.43 8.78
C LYS A 312 19.33 0.99 7.90
N ILE A 313 18.95 -0.28 7.95
CA ILE A 313 17.85 -0.82 7.15
C ILE A 313 16.83 -1.52 8.05
N VAL A 314 15.56 -1.12 7.98
CA VAL A 314 14.46 -1.88 8.60
C VAL A 314 13.69 -2.59 7.49
N TYR A 315 13.75 -3.91 7.48
CA TYR A 315 13.11 -4.79 6.51
C TYR A 315 11.77 -5.28 7.06
N PHE A 316 10.68 -4.87 6.42
CA PHE A 316 9.33 -5.31 6.74
C PHE A 316 8.85 -6.40 5.79
N ARG A 317 8.36 -7.52 6.32
CA ARG A 317 7.84 -8.66 5.55
C ARG A 317 6.37 -8.95 5.89
N ASP A 318 5.48 -8.92 4.90
CA ASP A 318 4.05 -9.30 5.05
C ASP A 318 3.81 -10.76 4.66
N GLY A 319 2.62 -11.31 4.88
CA GLY A 319 2.17 -12.53 4.21
C GLY A 319 2.69 -13.86 4.76
N VAL A 320 3.72 -13.88 5.61
CA VAL A 320 4.28 -15.13 6.15
C VAL A 320 3.55 -15.64 7.40
N SER A 321 3.47 -16.96 7.53
CA SER A 321 2.99 -17.67 8.74
C SER A 321 4.13 -17.97 9.72
N ASP A 322 3.77 -18.36 10.95
CA ASP A 322 4.77 -18.60 12.03
C ASP A 322 5.80 -19.66 11.66
N GLY A 323 5.36 -20.74 10.99
CA GLY A 323 6.25 -21.80 10.52
C GLY A 323 7.20 -21.40 9.37
N GLN A 324 7.19 -20.13 8.97
CA GLN A 324 8.03 -19.61 7.88
C GLN A 324 9.02 -18.54 8.35
N PHE A 325 9.07 -18.23 9.66
CA PHE A 325 10.02 -17.24 10.19
C PHE A 325 11.47 -17.66 9.96
N ASP A 326 11.77 -18.96 10.09
CA ASP A 326 13.10 -19.49 9.80
C ASP A 326 13.51 -19.28 8.34
N MET A 327 12.57 -19.36 7.39
CA MET A 327 12.84 -19.07 5.98
C MET A 327 13.15 -17.58 5.77
N VAL A 328 12.42 -16.68 6.45
CA VAL A 328 12.69 -15.24 6.38
C VAL A 328 14.10 -14.92 6.91
N LEU A 329 14.51 -15.53 8.02
CA LEU A 329 15.82 -15.28 8.62
C LEU A 329 16.98 -15.95 7.89
N ASN A 330 16.85 -17.25 7.59
CA ASN A 330 17.98 -18.06 7.11
C ASN A 330 18.13 -18.04 5.58
N GLU A 331 17.08 -17.65 4.85
CA GLU A 331 17.10 -17.54 3.39
C GLU A 331 16.95 -16.07 2.97
N GLU A 332 15.80 -15.43 3.16
CA GLU A 332 15.53 -14.07 2.63
C GLU A 332 16.53 -13.01 3.15
N LEU A 333 16.73 -12.94 4.47
CA LEU A 333 17.65 -11.98 5.06
C LEU A 333 19.10 -12.28 4.66
N ARG A 334 19.48 -13.56 4.58
CA ARG A 334 20.81 -13.97 4.16
C ARG A 334 21.12 -13.49 2.74
N ASP A 335 20.16 -13.61 1.83
CA ASP A 335 20.28 -13.17 0.44
C ASP A 335 20.34 -11.65 0.31
N LEU A 336 19.48 -10.95 1.05
CA LEU A 336 19.52 -9.50 1.15
C LEU A 336 20.92 -9.05 1.61
N VAL A 337 21.41 -9.61 2.71
CA VAL A 337 22.73 -9.30 3.27
C VAL A 337 23.84 -9.58 2.27
N ALA A 338 23.83 -10.75 1.62
CA ALA A 338 24.84 -11.14 0.64
C ALA A 338 24.86 -10.23 -0.59
N ALA A 339 23.69 -9.76 -1.04
CA ALA A 339 23.59 -8.94 -2.24
C ALA A 339 23.94 -7.46 -2.02
N ILE A 340 23.69 -6.92 -0.81
CA ILE A 340 23.97 -5.51 -0.53
C ILE A 340 25.33 -5.28 0.10
N LYS A 341 25.91 -6.27 0.81
CA LYS A 341 27.26 -6.14 1.37
C LYS A 341 28.29 -6.16 0.24
N SER A 342 29.20 -5.19 0.26
CA SER A 342 30.31 -5.05 -0.69
C SER A 342 31.53 -4.50 0.06
N ASP A 343 32.73 -4.54 -0.53
CA ASP A 343 33.96 -4.07 0.12
C ASP A 343 33.78 -2.70 0.80
N GLY A 344 33.80 -2.69 2.13
CA GLY A 344 33.64 -1.51 2.98
C GLY A 344 32.20 -1.07 3.34
N TYR A 345 31.15 -1.72 2.82
CA TYR A 345 29.76 -1.39 3.12
C TYR A 345 29.01 -2.54 3.80
N SER A 346 28.63 -2.33 5.05
CA SER A 346 27.88 -3.29 5.87
C SER A 346 26.86 -2.55 6.74
N PRO A 347 25.61 -2.36 6.26
CA PRO A 347 24.56 -1.74 7.05
C PRO A 347 24.06 -2.68 8.16
N THR A 348 23.50 -2.11 9.23
CA THR A 348 22.76 -2.84 10.25
C THR A 348 21.32 -3.08 9.80
N ILE A 349 20.74 -4.23 10.16
CA ILE A 349 19.39 -4.62 9.71
C ILE A 349 18.50 -5.05 10.88
N THR A 350 17.27 -4.52 10.93
CA THR A 350 16.18 -5.07 11.77
C THR A 350 15.12 -5.68 10.86
N VAL A 351 14.69 -6.91 11.16
CA VAL A 351 13.65 -7.63 10.43
C VAL A 351 12.36 -7.63 11.23
N VAL A 352 11.29 -7.13 10.61
CA VAL A 352 9.96 -7.08 11.20
C VAL A 352 8.96 -7.80 10.30
N VAL A 353 8.31 -8.83 10.81
CA VAL A 353 7.17 -9.46 10.13
C VAL A 353 5.87 -8.78 10.54
N ALA A 354 5.00 -8.46 9.58
CA ALA A 354 3.68 -7.90 9.81
C ALA A 354 2.58 -8.87 9.38
N LYS A 355 1.91 -9.51 10.35
CA LYS A 355 0.79 -10.43 10.09
C LYS A 355 -0.54 -9.68 10.17
N LYS A 356 -1.12 -9.39 9.01
CA LYS A 356 -2.47 -8.79 8.89
C LYS A 356 -3.63 -9.79 8.89
N ARG A 357 -3.33 -11.10 8.71
CA ARG A 357 -4.32 -12.17 8.54
C ARG A 357 -4.35 -13.16 9.71
N HIS A 358 -4.96 -12.77 10.83
CA HIS A 358 -5.22 -13.65 11.99
C HIS A 358 -6.64 -13.47 12.57
N ARG A 359 -6.96 -14.22 13.63
CA ARG A 359 -8.29 -14.24 14.27
C ARG A 359 -8.40 -13.38 15.53
N THR A 360 -7.29 -12.93 16.10
CA THR A 360 -7.26 -12.04 17.28
C THR A 360 -8.07 -10.75 17.06
N ARG A 361 -8.88 -10.38 18.05
CA ARG A 361 -9.63 -9.11 18.13
C ARG A 361 -9.48 -8.55 19.54
N LEU A 362 -9.43 -7.22 19.65
CA LEU A 362 -9.28 -6.51 20.91
C LEU A 362 -10.54 -5.65 21.13
N PHE A 363 -11.05 -5.69 22.36
CA PHE A 363 -12.26 -4.99 22.76
C PHE A 363 -11.99 -4.19 24.04
N PRO A 364 -12.60 -3.00 24.19
CA PRO A 364 -12.62 -2.32 25.48
C PRO A 364 -13.26 -3.23 26.54
N LYS A 365 -12.67 -3.30 27.73
CA LYS A 365 -13.16 -4.17 28.82
C LYS A 365 -14.56 -3.79 29.30
N SER A 366 -14.89 -2.50 29.27
CA SER A 366 -16.19 -1.96 29.66
C SER A 366 -16.46 -0.64 28.94
N GLU A 367 -17.70 -0.14 29.01
CA GLU A 367 -18.08 1.16 28.45
C GLU A 367 -17.34 2.36 29.07
N ARG A 368 -16.69 2.15 30.22
CA ARG A 368 -15.87 3.18 30.89
C ARG A 368 -14.47 3.31 30.29
N GLU A 369 -14.03 2.30 29.54
CA GLU A 369 -12.72 2.32 28.88
C GLU A 369 -12.76 3.23 27.66
N PRO A 370 -11.64 3.91 27.34
CA PRO A 370 -11.54 4.69 26.10
C PRO A 370 -11.86 3.83 24.88
N CYS A 371 -12.79 4.29 24.05
CA CYS A 371 -13.14 3.62 22.79
C CYS A 371 -13.43 4.64 21.69
N THR A 372 -13.38 4.18 20.44
CA THR A 372 -13.80 4.99 19.30
C THR A 372 -15.32 5.03 19.22
N ARG A 373 -15.86 5.96 18.41
CA ARG A 373 -17.32 6.09 18.19
C ARG A 373 -18.01 4.78 17.78
N ASN A 374 -17.25 3.86 17.19
CA ASN A 374 -17.75 2.58 16.69
C ASN A 374 -17.52 1.42 17.67
N GLY A 375 -17.15 1.71 18.93
CA GLY A 375 -16.93 0.71 19.98
C GLY A 375 -15.61 -0.06 19.89
N ASN A 376 -14.67 0.39 19.05
CA ASN A 376 -13.35 -0.23 18.95
C ASN A 376 -12.38 0.36 19.97
N VAL A 377 -11.31 -0.37 20.30
CA VAL A 377 -10.19 0.21 21.05
C VAL A 377 -9.55 1.36 20.26
N PRO A 378 -8.96 2.37 20.93
CA PRO A 378 -8.42 3.56 20.26
C PRO A 378 -7.24 3.23 19.32
N PRO A 379 -7.05 3.99 18.22
CA PRO A 379 -5.80 3.93 17.45
C PRO A 379 -4.60 4.24 18.35
N GLY A 380 -3.50 3.51 18.15
CA GLY A 380 -2.33 3.51 19.02
C GLY A 380 -2.35 2.41 20.09
N THR A 381 -3.44 1.64 20.24
CA THR A 381 -3.49 0.54 21.21
C THR A 381 -2.48 -0.56 20.85
N VAL A 382 -1.57 -0.84 21.77
CA VAL A 382 -0.58 -1.92 21.73
C VAL A 382 -0.89 -2.94 22.81
N VAL A 383 -0.77 -4.23 22.47
CA VAL A 383 -0.76 -5.35 23.42
C VAL A 383 0.48 -6.19 23.15
N ASP A 384 1.41 -6.16 24.10
CA ASP A 384 2.71 -6.84 24.07
C ASP A 384 2.90 -7.76 25.28
N THR A 385 1.79 -8.18 25.92
CA THR A 385 1.78 -9.07 27.09
C THR A 385 0.61 -10.06 27.00
N ALA A 386 0.70 -11.16 27.76
CA ALA A 386 -0.32 -12.19 27.98
C ALA A 386 -0.78 -13.03 26.76
N ILE A 387 -0.98 -12.42 25.59
CA ILE A 387 -1.43 -13.08 24.35
C ILE A 387 -0.36 -13.06 23.24
N ILE A 388 0.89 -12.92 23.66
CA ILE A 388 2.09 -12.84 22.83
C ILE A 388 2.87 -14.15 22.89
N ASP A 389 3.86 -14.32 22.02
CA ASP A 389 4.78 -15.44 22.05
C ASP A 389 5.76 -15.28 23.22
N PRO A 390 5.84 -16.23 24.17
CA PRO A 390 6.72 -16.08 25.32
C PRO A 390 8.22 -16.08 24.96
N MET A 391 8.60 -16.57 23.78
CA MET A 391 10.00 -16.72 23.33
C MET A 391 10.38 -15.75 22.22
N ALA A 392 9.42 -15.08 21.59
CA ALA A 392 9.69 -14.12 20.51
C ALA A 392 9.42 -12.68 20.98
N PHE A 393 9.96 -11.70 20.25
CA PHE A 393 9.58 -10.32 20.44
C PHE A 393 8.41 -9.99 19.49
N ASP A 394 7.18 -10.05 19.99
CA ASP A 394 5.98 -9.75 19.22
C ASP A 394 4.97 -8.86 19.96
N PHE A 395 4.10 -8.20 19.20
CA PHE A 395 3.05 -7.36 19.74
C PHE A 395 1.92 -7.13 18.74
N TYR A 396 0.72 -6.89 19.25
CA TYR A 396 -0.41 -6.42 18.47
C TYR A 396 -0.48 -4.89 18.49
N LEU A 397 -0.72 -4.27 17.34
CA LEU A 397 -0.93 -2.83 17.22
C LEU A 397 -2.22 -2.53 16.43
N ILE A 398 -3.12 -1.76 17.05
CA ILE A 398 -4.26 -1.12 16.40
C ILE A 398 -3.81 0.28 15.99
N SER A 399 -3.26 0.44 14.78
CA SER A 399 -2.77 1.75 14.33
C SER A 399 -3.86 2.68 13.77
N HIS A 400 -5.06 2.16 13.51
CA HIS A 400 -6.11 2.87 12.77
C HIS A 400 -7.48 2.76 13.45
N ASN A 401 -8.39 3.65 13.09
CA ASN A 401 -9.80 3.54 13.49
C ASN A 401 -10.59 2.70 12.47
N GLY A 402 -11.15 1.58 12.90
CA GLY A 402 -12.08 0.77 12.10
C GLY A 402 -13.40 1.50 11.86
N ILE A 403 -13.60 1.99 10.63
CA ILE A 403 -14.82 2.74 10.24
C ILE A 403 -16.07 1.85 10.26
N LEU A 404 -15.93 0.56 9.96
CA LEU A 404 -17.01 -0.41 9.90
C LEU A 404 -16.56 -1.70 10.56
N GLY A 405 -17.38 -2.23 11.46
CA GLY A 405 -17.12 -3.47 12.19
C GLY A 405 -15.98 -3.36 13.21
N THR A 406 -15.43 -4.52 13.58
CA THR A 406 -14.36 -4.63 14.58
C THR A 406 -12.99 -4.40 13.93
N SER A 407 -12.20 -3.51 14.52
CA SER A 407 -10.83 -3.23 14.12
C SER A 407 -9.99 -4.49 14.29
N LYS A 408 -9.18 -4.77 13.28
CA LYS A 408 -8.24 -5.88 13.30
C LYS A 408 -6.86 -5.33 13.67
N PRO A 409 -6.25 -5.75 14.80
CA PRO A 409 -4.88 -5.37 15.07
C PRO A 409 -3.97 -6.01 14.02
N THR A 410 -2.86 -5.37 13.73
CA THR A 410 -1.76 -6.03 13.01
C THR A 410 -0.83 -6.63 14.05
N HIS A 411 -0.42 -7.87 13.85
CA HIS A 411 0.51 -8.58 14.72
C HIS A 411 1.91 -8.46 14.15
N TYR A 412 2.81 -7.78 14.88
CA TYR A 412 4.19 -7.58 14.47
C TYR A 412 5.12 -8.49 15.24
N TYR A 413 6.13 -9.04 14.57
CA TYR A 413 7.21 -9.83 15.15
C TYR A 413 8.55 -9.20 14.77
N GLY A 414 9.39 -8.87 15.75
CA GLY A 414 10.80 -8.55 15.54
C GLY A 414 11.62 -9.84 15.50
N LEU A 415 12.05 -10.26 14.31
CA LEU A 415 12.76 -11.54 14.14
C LEU A 415 14.27 -11.40 14.36
N GLN A 416 14.84 -10.26 13.95
CA GLN A 416 16.24 -9.91 14.17
C GLN A 416 16.33 -8.41 14.36
N ASP A 417 17.22 -7.95 15.24
CA ASP A 417 17.39 -6.53 15.53
C ASP A 417 18.86 -6.14 15.75
N ASP A 418 19.54 -5.78 14.67
CA ASP A 418 20.92 -5.28 14.75
C ASP A 418 20.98 -3.83 15.30
N HIS A 419 19.85 -3.13 15.38
CA HIS A 419 19.81 -1.75 15.87
C HIS A 419 19.67 -1.65 17.39
N GLY A 420 19.23 -2.72 18.06
CA GLY A 420 19.03 -2.76 19.51
C GLY A 420 17.86 -1.90 20.00
N PHE A 421 16.75 -1.90 19.26
CA PHE A 421 15.52 -1.23 19.65
C PHE A 421 14.98 -1.74 20.98
N MET A 422 14.59 -0.81 21.83
CA MET A 422 13.68 -1.14 22.93
C MET A 422 12.26 -1.37 22.39
N SER A 423 11.45 -2.14 23.14
CA SER A 423 10.08 -2.48 22.73
C SER A 423 9.26 -1.25 22.33
N ASP A 424 9.26 -0.22 23.20
CA ASP A 424 8.56 1.04 22.96
C ASP A 424 9.06 1.80 21.74
N GLU A 425 10.35 1.68 21.40
CA GLU A 425 10.95 2.37 20.26
C GLU A 425 10.49 1.75 18.94
N LEU A 426 10.51 0.41 18.83
CA LEU A 426 10.02 -0.26 17.63
C LEU A 426 8.51 -0.07 17.45
N GLN A 427 7.75 -0.20 18.54
CA GLN A 427 6.30 0.04 18.54
C GLN A 427 5.96 1.47 18.09
N LYS A 428 6.65 2.48 18.65
CA LYS A 428 6.48 3.89 18.27
C LYS A 428 6.92 4.15 16.83
N LEU A 429 8.03 3.56 16.39
CA LEU A 429 8.49 3.65 15.01
C LEU A 429 7.39 3.19 14.05
N ILE A 430 6.89 1.96 14.23
CA ILE A 430 5.86 1.37 13.37
C ILE A 430 4.57 2.17 13.43
N TYR A 431 4.13 2.61 14.62
CA TYR A 431 2.93 3.42 14.76
C TYR A 431 3.05 4.75 14.03
N ASN A 432 4.19 5.44 14.16
CA ASN A 432 4.43 6.71 13.47
C ASN A 432 4.47 6.53 11.94
N LEU A 433 5.08 5.45 11.45
CA LEU A 433 5.07 5.13 10.02
C LEU A 433 3.64 5.05 9.48
N CYS A 434 2.68 4.50 10.22
CA CYS A 434 1.28 4.39 9.78
C CYS A 434 0.62 5.73 9.39
N PHE A 435 1.20 6.89 9.74
CA PHE A 435 0.70 8.21 9.37
C PHE A 435 1.25 8.75 8.03
N THR A 436 2.20 8.07 7.39
CA THR A 436 2.84 8.55 6.14
C THR A 436 2.31 7.91 4.87
N PHE A 437 1.16 7.22 4.95
CA PHE A 437 0.53 6.63 3.77
C PHE A 437 -0.05 7.69 2.83
N ALA A 438 0.45 7.74 1.59
CA ALA A 438 0.23 8.84 0.68
C ALA A 438 -1.23 8.99 0.20
N ARG A 439 -2.08 7.96 0.31
CA ARG A 439 -3.42 7.97 -0.32
C ARG A 439 -4.54 8.57 0.54
N CYS A 440 -4.28 8.89 1.80
CA CYS A 440 -5.30 9.36 2.72
C CYS A 440 -4.75 10.22 3.86
N THR A 441 -5.65 10.94 4.54
CA THR A 441 -5.33 11.79 5.68
C THR A 441 -5.73 11.13 7.00
N LYS A 442 -5.34 9.88 7.18
CA LYS A 442 -5.59 9.07 8.38
C LYS A 442 -4.53 7.99 8.51
N PRO A 443 -4.23 7.50 9.73
CA PRO A 443 -3.34 6.38 9.86
C PRO A 443 -3.95 5.11 9.25
N VAL A 444 -3.09 4.29 8.66
CA VAL A 444 -3.45 3.00 8.08
C VAL A 444 -3.17 1.84 9.03
N SER A 445 -3.77 0.68 8.76
CA SER A 445 -3.64 -0.54 9.58
C SER A 445 -2.26 -1.20 9.54
N LEU A 446 -1.42 -0.85 8.55
CA LEU A 446 -0.12 -1.44 8.28
C LEU A 446 0.92 -0.34 8.11
N ALA A 447 2.15 -0.60 8.53
CA ALA A 447 3.26 0.27 8.18
C ALA A 447 3.30 0.50 6.64
N PRO A 448 3.46 1.74 6.15
CA PRO A 448 3.42 2.01 4.72
C PRO A 448 4.39 1.21 3.85
N PRO A 449 5.63 0.86 4.26
CA PRO A 449 6.46 -0.06 3.49
C PRO A 449 5.73 -1.38 3.16
N VAL A 450 5.08 -1.99 4.16
CA VAL A 450 4.26 -3.20 3.98
C VAL A 450 3.09 -2.93 3.04
N TYR A 451 2.36 -1.84 3.28
CA TYR A 451 1.15 -1.54 2.52
C TYR A 451 1.46 -1.23 1.04
N TYR A 452 2.57 -0.55 0.77
CA TYR A 452 3.04 -0.28 -0.59
C TYR A 452 3.51 -1.55 -1.29
N ALA A 453 4.18 -2.47 -0.58
CA ALA A 453 4.54 -3.78 -1.12
C ALA A 453 3.32 -4.60 -1.53
N ASP A 454 2.27 -4.65 -0.70
CA ASP A 454 0.98 -5.31 -1.01
C ASP A 454 0.33 -4.70 -2.27
N LEU A 455 0.27 -3.37 -2.36
CA LEU A 455 -0.27 -2.68 -3.54
C LEU A 455 0.55 -2.97 -4.81
N ALA A 456 1.87 -3.04 -4.69
CA ALA A 456 2.78 -3.36 -5.80
C ALA A 456 2.65 -4.82 -6.24
N ALA A 457 2.62 -5.77 -5.30
CA ALA A 457 2.44 -7.19 -5.58
C ALA A 457 1.08 -7.45 -6.24
N TYR A 458 0.01 -6.80 -5.75
CA TYR A 458 -1.30 -6.83 -6.39
C TYR A 458 -1.26 -6.24 -7.81
N ARG A 459 -0.55 -5.13 -8.03
CA ARG A 459 -0.38 -4.57 -9.38
C ARG A 459 0.35 -5.53 -10.31
N GLY A 460 1.38 -6.22 -9.82
CA GLY A 460 2.08 -7.24 -10.59
C GLY A 460 1.21 -8.45 -10.93
N ARG A 461 0.31 -8.87 -10.02
CA ARG A 461 -0.72 -9.89 -10.32
C ARG A 461 -1.61 -9.45 -11.48
N LEU A 462 -2.05 -8.19 -11.50
CA LEU A 462 -2.85 -7.66 -12.61
C LEU A 462 -2.10 -7.71 -13.95
N TYR A 463 -0.79 -7.44 -13.96
CA TYR A 463 0.03 -7.57 -15.17
C TYR A 463 0.04 -9.02 -15.68
N TYR A 464 0.30 -9.96 -14.78
CA TYR A 464 0.34 -11.39 -15.12
C TYR A 464 -1.00 -11.90 -15.65
N GLU A 465 -2.10 -11.60 -14.96
CA GLU A 465 -3.44 -11.99 -15.41
C GLU A 465 -3.79 -11.40 -16.78
N SER A 466 -3.40 -10.14 -17.02
CA SER A 466 -3.61 -9.49 -18.31
C SER A 466 -2.82 -10.14 -19.44
N MET A 467 -1.59 -10.58 -19.18
CA MET A 467 -0.75 -11.24 -20.17
C MET A 467 -1.32 -12.60 -20.56
N LEU A 468 -1.79 -13.39 -19.58
CA LEU A 468 -2.44 -14.67 -19.87
C LEU A 468 -3.66 -14.51 -20.78
N GLU A 469 -4.50 -13.50 -20.49
CA GLU A 469 -5.69 -13.23 -21.31
C GLU A 469 -5.31 -12.76 -22.72
N ALA A 470 -4.28 -11.90 -22.84
CA ALA A 470 -3.78 -11.44 -24.13
C ALA A 470 -3.17 -12.57 -24.97
N SER A 471 -2.38 -13.48 -24.37
CA SER A 471 -1.83 -14.66 -25.06
C SER A 471 -2.91 -15.66 -25.51
N SER A 472 -4.05 -15.72 -24.81
CA SER A 472 -5.19 -16.56 -25.20
C SER A 472 -6.04 -15.98 -26.35
N SER A 473 -5.88 -14.68 -26.64
CA SER A 473 -6.70 -13.93 -27.61
C SER A 473 -5.91 -13.36 -28.78
N ALA A 474 -4.58 -13.26 -28.70
CA ALA A 474 -3.70 -12.76 -29.76
C ALA A 474 -2.34 -13.50 -29.79
N SER A 475 -1.80 -13.70 -31.00
CA SER A 475 -0.52 -14.37 -31.29
C SER A 475 0.73 -13.52 -30.98
N SER A 476 0.60 -12.38 -30.30
CA SER A 476 1.62 -11.34 -30.21
C SER A 476 2.34 -11.21 -28.86
N PHE A 477 1.96 -11.99 -27.83
CA PHE A 477 2.70 -12.08 -26.57
C PHE A 477 3.43 -13.42 -26.46
N PRO A 478 4.76 -13.45 -26.21
CA PRO A 478 5.42 -14.69 -25.85
C PRO A 478 4.73 -15.27 -24.61
N ALA A 479 4.29 -16.52 -24.71
CA ALA A 479 3.61 -17.19 -23.61
C ALA A 479 4.51 -17.14 -22.36
N PRO A 480 3.98 -16.75 -21.18
CA PRO A 480 4.77 -16.78 -19.97
C PRO A 480 5.16 -18.24 -19.69
N THR A 481 6.45 -18.54 -19.75
CA THR A 481 6.95 -19.88 -19.42
C THR A 481 6.68 -20.16 -17.94
N SER A 482 6.36 -21.42 -17.62
CA SER A 482 6.19 -21.91 -16.25
C SER A 482 7.45 -21.81 -15.39
N SER A 483 8.59 -21.42 -15.97
CA SER A 483 9.91 -21.36 -15.36
C SER A 483 10.28 -20.02 -14.70
N GLY A 484 9.35 -19.09 -14.48
CA GLY A 484 9.57 -17.88 -13.65
C GLY A 484 10.45 -16.78 -14.28
N GLN A 485 11.50 -17.13 -15.02
CA GLN A 485 12.55 -16.17 -15.41
C GLN A 485 12.39 -15.51 -16.81
N GLY A 486 11.45 -15.95 -17.65
CA GLY A 486 11.43 -15.59 -19.08
C GLY A 486 10.34 -14.63 -19.57
N GLY A 487 9.33 -14.28 -18.76
CA GLY A 487 8.10 -13.69 -19.31
C GLY A 487 7.34 -12.69 -18.44
N PHE A 488 7.81 -12.32 -17.25
CA PHE A 488 7.15 -11.26 -16.47
C PHE A 488 7.58 -9.87 -16.96
N PRO A 489 6.65 -8.91 -17.13
CA PRO A 489 6.98 -7.65 -17.76
C PRO A 489 7.78 -6.78 -16.79
N LYS A 490 8.90 -6.23 -17.26
CA LYS A 490 9.67 -5.23 -16.51
C LYS A 490 8.92 -3.90 -16.53
N LEU A 491 8.96 -3.17 -15.42
CA LEU A 491 8.45 -1.81 -15.37
C LEU A 491 9.25 -0.92 -16.32
N HIS A 492 8.58 0.04 -16.95
CA HIS A 492 9.26 1.02 -17.78
C HIS A 492 10.13 1.94 -16.92
N LYS A 493 11.33 2.33 -17.39
CA LYS A 493 12.30 3.15 -16.64
C LYS A 493 11.72 4.49 -16.13
N LYS A 494 10.77 5.07 -16.85
CA LYS A 494 10.04 6.30 -16.44
C LYS A 494 9.12 6.10 -15.23
N VAL A 495 8.76 4.86 -14.91
CA VAL A 495 7.73 4.49 -13.94
C VAL A 495 8.33 3.75 -12.74
N GLU A 496 9.41 2.99 -12.92
CA GLU A 496 10.00 2.10 -11.89
C GLU A 496 10.44 2.80 -10.59
N LYS A 497 10.70 4.11 -10.65
CA LYS A 497 11.09 4.96 -9.50
C LYS A 497 9.94 5.83 -8.98
N ARG A 498 8.71 5.57 -9.43
CA ARG A 498 7.49 6.27 -9.03
C ARG A 498 6.54 5.31 -8.33
N MET A 499 5.63 5.86 -7.54
CA MET A 499 4.61 5.07 -6.84
C MET A 499 3.38 4.84 -7.74
N PHE A 500 3.57 4.18 -8.89
CA PHE A 500 2.55 3.98 -9.95
C PHE A 500 1.32 3.18 -9.48
N TYR A 501 1.49 2.37 -8.44
CA TYR A 501 0.44 1.55 -7.83
C TYR A 501 -0.54 2.35 -6.97
N LEU A 502 -0.29 3.64 -6.70
CA LEU A 502 -1.13 4.48 -5.85
C LEU A 502 -2.57 4.65 -6.32
#